data_AF-A0A392SM19-F1
#
_entry.id   AF-A0A392SM19-F1
#
_cell.length_a   1.000
_cell.length_b   1.000
_cell.length_c   1.000
_cell.angle_alpha   90.00
_cell.angle_beta   90.00
_cell.angle_gamma   90.00
#
_symmetry.space_group_name_H-M   'P 1'
#
loop_
_entity.id
_entity.type
_entity.pdbx_description
1 polymer ?
#
loop_
_entity_poly.entity_id
_entity_poly.type
_entity_poly.pdbx_seq_one_letter_code
_entity_poly.pdbx_strand_id
1 'polypeptide(L)'
;MRQLDYGVDIAVGTPGRIIDLLNRGALNLKEVQFVILDEADQMLQVGFQEDVEKILERLPAKRQTLMFSATMPTWIKQLTRNYL
;
A
#
# COMPACT_ATOMS: atom_id res chain seq x y z
N MET A 1 11.85 1.67 15.57
CA MET A 1 11.47 0.27 15.30
C MET A 1 10.78 -0.41 16.48
N ARG A 2 11.11 -0.06 17.74
CA ARG A 2 10.43 -0.54 18.96
C ARG A 2 8.89 -0.54 18.96
N GLN A 3 8.23 0.37 18.22
CA GLN A 3 6.76 0.46 18.19
C GLN A 3 6.09 -0.66 17.40
N LEU A 4 6.70 -1.16 16.30
CA LEU A 4 6.12 -2.26 15.52
C LEU A 4 6.24 -3.59 16.27
N ASP A 5 7.25 -3.73 17.13
CA ASP A 5 7.45 -4.92 17.97
C ASP A 5 6.33 -5.13 18.99
N TYR A 6 5.59 -4.07 19.34
CA TYR A 6 4.41 -4.15 20.22
C TYR A 6 3.11 -4.43 19.46
N GLY A 7 3.15 -4.50 18.12
CA GLY A 7 1.96 -4.53 17.27
C GLY A 7 1.33 -3.15 17.08
N VAL A 8 0.66 -2.96 15.94
CA VAL A 8 -0.07 -1.73 15.61
C VAL A 8 -1.36 -2.08 14.90
N ASP A 9 -2.45 -1.39 15.24
CA ASP A 9 -3.74 -1.53 14.56
C ASP A 9 -3.79 -0.71 13.26
N ILE A 10 -3.10 0.44 13.24
CA ILE A 10 -3.05 1.36 12.11
C ILE A 10 -1.60 1.74 11.84
N ALA A 11 -1.18 1.59 10.58
CA ALA A 11 0.11 2.06 10.09
C ALA A 11 -0.10 3.00 8.90
N VAL A 12 0.59 4.15 8.93
CA VAL A 12 0.60 5.13 7.84
C VAL A 12 2.04 5.36 7.43
N GLY A 13 2.31 5.34 6.12
CA GLY A 13 3.65 5.57 5.61
C GLY A 13 3.67 5.72 4.09
N THR A 14 4.75 6.32 3.58
CA THR A 14 5.00 6.43 2.14
C THR A 14 5.43 5.07 1.57
N PRO A 15 5.13 4.77 0.29
CA PRO A 15 5.43 3.47 -0.31
C PRO A 15 6.88 3.03 -0.13
N GLY A 16 7.84 3.93 -0.40
CA GLY A 16 9.27 3.63 -0.25
C GLY A 16 9.70 3.21 1.17
N ARG A 17 9.06 3.74 2.23
CA ARG A 17 9.37 3.30 3.61
C ARG A 17 8.65 2.00 3.95
N ILE A 18 7.42 1.80 3.49
CA ILE A 18 6.67 0.57 3.72
C ILE A 18 7.39 -0.62 3.07
N ILE A 19 7.85 -0.47 1.82
CA ILE A 19 8.56 -1.53 1.11
C ILE A 19 9.92 -1.85 1.76
N ASP A 20 10.67 -0.85 2.25
CA ASP A 20 11.90 -1.07 3.04
C ASP A 20 11.61 -1.94 4.28
N LEU A 21 10.57 -1.58 5.05
CA LEU A 21 10.20 -2.32 6.26
C LEU A 21 9.73 -3.74 5.96
N LEU A 22 8.98 -3.94 4.87
CA LEU A 22 8.60 -5.27 4.39
C LEU A 22 9.81 -6.12 4.00
N ASN A 23 10.74 -5.54 3.23
CA ASN A 23 11.95 -6.24 2.76
C ASN A 23 12.87 -6.64 3.92
N ARG A 24 12.94 -5.81 4.97
CA ARG A 24 13.70 -6.09 6.18
C ARG A 24 13.02 -7.05 7.15
N GLY A 25 11.78 -7.45 6.86
CA GLY A 25 10.96 -8.28 7.75
C GLY A 25 10.50 -7.56 9.03
N ALA A 26 10.62 -6.23 9.08
CA ALA A 26 10.24 -5.41 10.22
C ALA A 26 8.75 -5.03 10.22
N LEU A 27 8.06 -5.20 9.09
CA LEU A 27 6.62 -5.01 8.94
C LEU A 27 6.00 -6.25 8.31
N ASN A 28 4.92 -6.74 8.91
CA ASN A 28 4.15 -7.88 8.41
C ASN A 28 2.72 -7.43 8.10
N LEU A 29 2.27 -7.66 6.87
CA LEU A 29 0.94 -7.24 6.41
C LEU A 29 -0.08 -8.38 6.31
N LYS A 30 0.26 -9.59 6.76
CA LYS A 30 -0.58 -10.80 6.60
C LYS A 30 -1.94 -10.74 7.30
N GLU A 31 -2.13 -9.85 8.26
CA GLU A 31 -3.38 -9.70 9.02
C GLU A 31 -4.17 -8.44 8.63
N VAL A 32 -3.70 -7.69 7.62
CA VAL A 32 -4.34 -6.45 7.20
C VAL A 32 -5.67 -6.73 6.54
N GLN A 33 -6.73 -6.15 7.10
CA GLN A 33 -8.10 -6.25 6.59
C GLN A 33 -8.51 -5.04 5.74
N PHE A 34 -7.83 -3.90 5.91
CA PHE A 34 -8.13 -2.65 5.24
C PHE A 34 -6.85 -2.01 4.68
N VAL A 35 -6.89 -1.56 3.44
CA VAL A 35 -5.81 -0.76 2.85
C VAL A 35 -6.40 0.48 2.18
N ILE A 36 -5.74 1.61 2.39
CA ILE A 36 -6.12 2.90 1.82
C ILE A 36 -4.95 3.42 1.01
N LEU A 37 -5.20 3.71 -0.27
CA LEU A 37 -4.28 4.44 -1.14
C LEU A 37 -4.82 5.85 -1.32
N ASP A 38 -4.15 6.83 -0.73
CA ASP A 38 -4.51 8.24 -0.87
C ASP A 38 -3.60 8.95 -1.86
N GLU A 39 -4.10 9.98 -2.54
CA GLU A 39 -3.41 10.72 -3.60
C GLU A 39 -2.70 9.80 -4.62
N ALA A 40 -3.40 8.78 -5.12
CA ALA A 40 -2.78 7.74 -5.95
C ALA A 40 -2.15 8.31 -7.25
N ASP A 41 -2.69 9.41 -7.79
CA ASP A 41 -2.08 10.11 -8.93
C ASP A 41 -0.77 10.82 -8.60
N GLN A 42 -0.58 11.28 -7.37
CA GLN A 42 0.72 11.78 -6.91
C GLN A 42 1.74 10.64 -6.79
N MET A 43 1.34 9.47 -6.28
CA MET A 43 2.21 8.29 -6.23
C MET A 43 2.75 7.92 -7.63
N LEU A 44 1.93 8.06 -8.66
CA LEU A 44 2.35 7.87 -10.05
C LEU A 44 3.38 8.93 -10.48
N GLN A 45 3.14 10.22 -10.19
CA GLN A 45 4.02 11.32 -10.59
C GLN A 45 5.43 11.21 -10.02
N VAL A 46 5.54 10.72 -8.78
CA VAL A 46 6.84 10.53 -8.10
C VAL A 46 7.49 9.17 -8.36
N GLY A 47 6.83 8.29 -9.13
CA GLY A 47 7.39 7.01 -9.56
C GLY A 47 7.24 5.84 -8.57
N PHE A 48 6.24 5.87 -7.67
CA PHE A 48 5.99 4.79 -6.70
C PHE A 48 5.14 3.62 -7.20
N GLN A 49 4.91 3.52 -8.51
CA GLN A 49 4.01 2.52 -9.09
C GLN A 49 4.40 1.09 -8.69
N GLU A 50 5.67 0.75 -8.89
CA GLU A 50 6.21 -0.58 -8.60
C GLU A 50 6.19 -0.89 -7.11
N ASP A 51 6.49 0.10 -6.26
CA ASP A 51 6.46 -0.06 -4.81
C ASP A 51 5.03 -0.31 -4.31
N VAL A 52 4.04 0.43 -4.83
CA VAL A 52 2.63 0.25 -4.49
C VAL A 52 2.15 -1.15 -4.90
N GLU A 53 2.46 -1.58 -6.13
CA GLU A 53 2.08 -2.92 -6.61
C GLU A 53 2.68 -4.01 -5.72
N LYS A 54 3.99 -3.94 -5.40
CA LYS A 54 4.63 -4.89 -4.48
C LYS A 54 4.01 -4.90 -3.10
N ILE A 55 3.60 -3.75 -2.56
CA ILE A 55 2.92 -3.69 -1.27
C ILE A 55 1.56 -4.40 -1.36
N LEU A 56 0.78 -4.13 -2.41
CA LEU A 56 -0.54 -4.72 -2.60
C LEU A 56 -0.51 -6.24 -2.83
N GLU A 57 0.56 -6.76 -3.46
CA GLU A 57 0.80 -8.20 -3.62
C GLU A 57 1.12 -8.91 -2.29
N ARG A 58 1.67 -8.19 -1.31
CA ARG A 58 1.97 -8.73 0.04
C ARG A 58 0.76 -8.71 0.98
N LEU A 59 -0.35 -8.10 0.56
CA LEU A 59 -1.58 -8.04 1.34
C LEU A 59 -2.46 -9.29 1.12
N PRO A 60 -3.26 -9.69 2.12
CA PRO A 60 -4.22 -10.78 1.99
C PRO A 60 -5.23 -10.53 0.87
N ALA A 61 -5.61 -11.58 0.13
CA ALA A 61 -6.60 -11.45 -0.95
C ALA A 61 -7.97 -10.99 -0.44
N LYS A 62 -8.40 -11.49 0.74
CA LYS A 62 -9.63 -11.04 1.40
C LYS A 62 -9.33 -9.81 2.26
N ARG A 63 -9.53 -8.63 1.68
CA ARG A 63 -9.40 -7.32 2.34
C ARG A 63 -10.36 -6.33 1.70
N GLN A 64 -10.61 -5.21 2.37
CA GLN A 64 -11.25 -4.05 1.77
C GLN A 64 -10.17 -3.06 1.32
N THR A 65 -10.19 -2.71 0.04
CA THR A 65 -9.31 -1.69 -0.52
C THR A 65 -10.11 -0.41 -0.78
N LEU A 66 -9.59 0.73 -0.34
CA LEU A 66 -10.09 2.05 -0.70
C LEU A 66 -9.00 2.80 -1.44
N MET A 67 -9.36 3.51 -2.51
CA MET A 67 -8.43 4.30 -3.30
C MET A 67 -9.01 5.68 -3.59
N PHE A 68 -8.24 6.71 -3.27
CA PHE A 68 -8.58 8.10 -3.44
C PHE A 68 -7.56 8.75 -4.39
N SER A 69 -8.05 9.48 -5.37
CA SER A 69 -7.23 10.12 -6.40
C SER A 69 -7.98 11.28 -7.02
N ALA A 70 -7.29 12.38 -7.34
CA ALA A 70 -7.90 13.51 -8.04
C ALA A 70 -8.08 13.22 -9.54
N THR A 71 -7.21 12.38 -10.12
CA THR A 71 -7.24 11.99 -11.54
C THR A 71 -7.23 10.47 -11.72
N MET A 72 -7.63 10.00 -12.91
CA MET A 72 -7.74 8.56 -13.24
C MET A 72 -6.95 8.18 -14.52
N PRO A 73 -5.61 8.27 -14.51
CA PRO A 73 -4.76 7.75 -15.58
C PRO A 73 -4.86 6.21 -15.70
N THR A 74 -4.32 5.66 -16.79
CA THR A 74 -4.43 4.23 -17.12
C THR A 74 -3.93 3.32 -15.99
N TRP A 75 -2.81 3.66 -15.36
CA TRP A 75 -2.26 2.89 -14.24
C TRP A 75 -3.24 2.77 -13.07
N ILE A 76 -3.86 3.88 -12.66
CA ILE A 76 -4.85 3.89 -11.56
C ILE A 76 -6.10 3.07 -11.93
N LYS A 77 -6.57 3.16 -13.18
CA LYS A 77 -7.69 2.35 -13.66
C LYS A 77 -7.38 0.85 -13.63
N GLN A 78 -6.14 0.46 -13.97
CA GLN A 78 -5.69 -0.93 -13.88
C GLN A 78 -5.58 -1.39 -12.43
N LEU A 79 -5.00 -0.55 -11.56
CA LEU A 79 -4.89 -0.82 -10.13
C LEU A 79 -6.27 -1.07 -9.50
N THR A 80 -7.26 -0.24 -9.87
CA THR A 80 -8.65 -0.40 -9.44
C THR A 80 -9.17 -1.79 -9.80
N ARG A 81 -9.04 -2.20 -11.07
CA ARG A 81 -9.57 -3.48 -11.57
C ARG A 81 -8.90 -4.71 -10.97
N ASN A 82 -7.64 -4.58 -10.59
CA ASN A 82 -6.83 -5.70 -10.11
C ASN A 82 -6.97 -5.91 -8.58
N TYR A 83 -7.29 -4.84 -7.84
CA TYR A 83 -7.19 -4.84 -6.37
C TYR A 83 -8.45 -4.36 -5.62
N LEU A 84 -9.48 -3.89 -6.33
CA LEU A 84 -10.82 -3.53 -5.82
C LEU A 84 -11.88 -4.38 -6.51
#